data_AF-A0A9W8RTS3-F1
#
_entry.id   AF-A0A9W8RTS3-F1
#
_cell.length_a   1.000
_cell.length_b   1.000
_cell.length_c   1.000
_cell.angle_alpha   90.00
_cell.angle_beta   90.00
_cell.angle_gamma   90.00
#
_symmetry.space_group_name_H-M   'P 1'
#
loop_
_entity.id
_entity.type
_entity.pdbx_description
1 polymer ?
#
loop_
_entity_poly.entity_id
_entity_poly.type
_entity_poly.pdbx_seq_one_letter_code
_entity_poly.pdbx_strand_id
1 'polypeptide(L)'
;MGPSWVVRLSLLGLAFVSPAVADDCQPINWKRAIQAGSINCRLSAASESKVNSDTCASIAKQYQISLDEFYELNPGLENDCKNVQPEIKYCVEGFQEPLRAHNGKCGPDNGNATCVGTDKQCCNKNTWTCGDSEDDCTVNCFEGNCS
;
A
#
# COMPACT_ATOMS: atom_id res chain seq x y z
N MET A 1 14.52 45.26 35.78
CA MET A 1 14.46 46.58 35.12
C MET A 1 15.50 46.60 34.01
N GLY A 2 15.05 46.42 32.76
CA GLY A 2 15.70 46.74 31.47
C GLY A 2 16.96 45.95 31.00
N PRO A 3 17.28 45.96 29.68
CA PRO A 3 16.52 46.49 28.54
C PRO A 3 16.25 45.48 27.39
N SER A 4 15.26 45.86 26.59
CA SER A 4 14.69 45.19 25.41
C SER A 4 15.42 45.62 24.14
N TRP A 5 16.04 44.70 23.40
CA TRP A 5 16.59 44.96 22.06
C TRP A 5 15.99 43.98 21.06
N VAL A 6 15.09 44.51 20.24
CA VAL A 6 14.64 43.95 18.97
C VAL A 6 15.85 43.81 18.03
N VAL A 7 16.11 42.59 17.54
CA VAL A 7 16.89 42.37 16.33
C VAL A 7 15.89 42.01 15.22
N ARG A 8 15.61 42.97 14.35
CA ARG A 8 15.12 42.68 13.00
C ARG A 8 16.34 42.39 12.14
N LEU A 9 16.48 41.16 11.64
CA LEU A 9 17.46 40.87 10.58
C LEU A 9 16.90 39.85 9.57
N SER A 10 16.65 40.38 8.38
CA SER A 10 16.79 39.81 7.03
C SER A 10 15.93 38.62 6.58
N LEU A 11 14.98 38.98 5.71
CA LEU A 11 14.48 38.21 4.57
C LEU A 11 15.65 37.81 3.64
N LEU A 12 16.29 36.69 3.91
CA LEU A 12 17.00 35.90 2.91
C LEU A 12 16.56 34.46 3.11
N GLY A 13 15.89 33.93 2.09
CA GLY A 13 15.13 32.68 2.11
C GLY A 13 15.80 31.56 2.88
N LEU A 14 15.35 31.34 4.10
CA LEU A 14 15.31 30.01 4.65
C LEU A 14 14.17 29.32 3.91
N ALA A 15 14.49 28.74 2.75
CA ALA A 15 13.77 27.56 2.33
C ALA A 15 13.81 26.66 3.56
N PHE A 16 12.66 26.54 4.24
CA PHE A 16 12.39 25.33 4.99
C PHE A 16 12.49 24.24 3.93
N VAL A 17 13.68 23.70 3.76
CA VAL A 17 13.85 22.37 3.25
C VAL A 17 13.14 21.57 4.32
N SER A 18 11.83 21.37 4.14
CA SER A 18 11.17 20.24 4.76
C SER A 18 12.13 19.10 4.48
N PRO A 19 12.68 18.41 5.50
CA PRO A 19 13.31 17.15 5.21
C PRO A 19 12.26 16.43 4.39
N ALA A 20 12.58 16.14 3.12
CA ALA A 20 11.80 15.23 2.33
C ALA A 20 11.55 14.07 3.27
N VAL A 21 10.29 13.90 3.71
CA VAL A 21 9.96 12.79 4.57
C VAL A 21 10.28 11.62 3.69
N ALA A 22 11.42 11.00 4.00
CA ALA A 22 11.98 9.93 3.23
C ALA A 22 10.88 8.87 3.07
N ASP A 23 10.91 8.23 1.91
CA ASP A 23 10.21 7.01 1.58
C ASP A 23 9.82 6.24 2.83
N ASP A 24 8.51 6.11 3.08
CA ASP A 24 8.02 5.11 4.02
C ASP A 24 6.54 4.93 3.72
N CYS A 25 6.26 3.89 2.93
CA CYS A 25 4.98 3.19 2.92
C CYS A 25 4.81 2.30 4.17
N GLN A 26 5.65 2.43 5.21
CA GLN A 26 5.51 1.73 6.48
C GLN A 26 6.18 2.56 7.60
N PRO A 27 5.53 2.87 8.74
CA PRO A 27 6.25 3.41 9.89
C PRO A 27 7.33 2.44 10.38
N ILE A 28 8.48 3.01 10.73
CA ILE A 28 9.80 2.51 11.17
C ILE A 28 9.81 1.42 12.28
N ASN A 29 8.66 0.84 12.65
CA ASN A 29 8.53 -0.26 13.61
C ASN A 29 8.04 -1.56 12.93
N TRP A 30 8.38 -1.76 11.66
CA TRP A 30 8.07 -2.95 10.86
C TRP A 30 8.92 -4.17 11.30
N LYS A 31 8.39 -4.87 12.31
CA LYS A 31 8.47 -6.33 12.42
C LYS A 31 7.08 -6.96 12.38
N ARG A 32 6.09 -6.29 11.77
CA ARG A 32 4.80 -6.90 11.47
C ARG A 32 4.83 -7.37 10.02
N ALA A 33 4.90 -8.68 9.83
CA ALA A 33 4.63 -9.28 8.52
C ALA A 33 3.27 -8.79 8.02
N ILE A 34 3.20 -8.37 6.76
CA ILE A 34 1.92 -8.12 6.06
C ILE A 34 1.09 -9.39 6.20
N GLN A 35 -0.17 -9.24 6.60
CA GLN A 35 -1.10 -10.37 6.79
C GLN A 35 -2.06 -10.45 5.61
N ALA A 36 -2.54 -11.66 5.31
CA ALA A 36 -3.60 -11.86 4.34
C ALA A 36 -4.81 -10.97 4.67
N GLY A 37 -5.36 -10.31 3.66
CA GLY A 37 -6.47 -9.36 3.77
C GLY A 37 -6.07 -7.93 4.14
N SER A 38 -4.83 -7.69 4.58
CA SER A 38 -4.34 -6.31 4.81
C SER A 38 -3.95 -5.62 3.51
N ILE A 39 -3.91 -4.28 3.50
CA ILE A 39 -3.45 -3.52 2.32
C ILE A 39 -1.92 -3.51 2.29
N ASN A 40 -1.36 -4.11 1.25
CA ASN A 40 0.06 -3.98 0.90
C ASN A 40 0.24 -2.70 0.08
N CYS A 41 0.48 -1.59 0.78
CA CYS A 41 0.64 -0.29 0.16
C CYS A 41 2.05 -0.09 -0.41
N ARG A 42 2.13 0.29 -1.69
CA ARG A 42 3.38 0.52 -2.43
C ARG A 42 3.69 1.98 -2.64
N LEU A 43 2.67 2.81 -2.85
CA LEU A 43 2.79 4.25 -2.97
C LEU A 43 1.69 4.94 -2.16
N SER A 44 2.06 6.04 -1.51
CA SER A 44 1.13 6.85 -0.72
C SER A 44 1.19 8.33 -1.07
N ALA A 45 0.07 9.01 -0.87
CA ALA A 45 -0.10 10.45 -1.05
C ALA A 45 -0.46 11.08 0.30
N ALA A 46 0.24 12.15 0.69
CA ALA A 46 -0.13 12.92 1.87
C ALA A 46 -1.30 13.86 1.55
N SER A 47 -2.31 13.89 2.41
CA SER A 47 -3.32 14.94 2.39
C SER A 47 -2.73 16.28 2.83
N GLU A 48 -3.30 17.39 2.35
CA GLU A 48 -2.92 18.74 2.77
C GLU A 48 -3.30 19.02 4.24
N SER A 49 -2.89 20.19 4.74
CA SER A 49 -3.26 20.68 6.08
C SER A 49 -4.74 21.05 6.22
N LYS A 50 -5.45 21.19 5.08
CA LYS A 50 -6.89 21.38 5.03
C LYS A 50 -7.51 20.28 4.18
N VAL A 51 -8.49 19.59 4.76
CA VAL A 51 -9.24 18.53 4.09
C VAL A 51 -10.74 18.83 4.08
N ASN A 52 -11.44 18.25 3.11
CA ASN A 52 -12.88 18.32 2.97
C ASN A 52 -13.37 17.05 2.23
N SER A 53 -14.67 17.01 1.92
CA SER A 53 -15.28 15.89 1.19
C SER A 53 -14.66 15.62 -0.20
N ASP A 54 -14.01 16.61 -0.81
CA ASP A 54 -13.42 16.50 -2.14
C ASP A 54 -11.97 16.02 -2.10
N THR A 55 -11.35 15.92 -0.91
CA THR A 55 -9.94 15.53 -0.75
C THR A 55 -9.67 14.15 -1.34
N CYS A 56 -10.51 13.15 -1.05
CA CYS A 56 -10.30 11.80 -1.58
C CYS A 56 -10.38 11.77 -3.12
N ALA A 57 -11.38 12.43 -3.70
CA ALA A 57 -11.52 12.53 -5.15
C ALA A 57 -10.36 13.30 -5.81
N SER A 58 -9.83 14.32 -5.13
CA SER A 58 -8.69 15.10 -5.60
C SER A 58 -7.40 14.27 -5.62
N ILE A 59 -7.14 13.50 -4.56
CA ILE A 59 -5.99 12.59 -4.49
C ILE A 59 -6.13 11.48 -5.55
N ALA A 60 -7.28 10.82 -5.63
CA ALA A 60 -7.54 9.76 -6.61
C ALA A 60 -7.28 10.27 -8.05
N LYS A 61 -7.80 11.46 -8.38
CA LYS A 61 -7.57 12.11 -9.67
C LYS A 61 -6.11 12.43 -9.93
N GLN A 62 -5.37 12.91 -8.92
CA GLN A 62 -3.95 13.24 -9.04
C GLN A 62 -3.11 12.00 -9.41
N TYR A 63 -3.44 10.85 -8.85
CA TYR A 63 -2.75 9.58 -9.08
C TYR A 63 -3.40 8.71 -10.18
N GLN A 64 -4.41 9.26 -10.87
CA GLN A 64 -5.10 8.61 -11.99
C GLN A 64 -5.74 7.26 -11.65
N ILE A 65 -6.19 7.09 -10.41
CA ILE A 65 -6.97 5.93 -9.95
C ILE A 65 -8.44 6.29 -9.79
N SER A 66 -9.30 5.29 -9.82
CA SER A 66 -10.73 5.52 -9.55
C SER A 66 -10.95 5.87 -8.08
N LEU A 67 -12.04 6.57 -7.76
CA LEU A 67 -12.38 6.85 -6.36
C LEU A 67 -12.73 5.56 -5.60
N ASP A 68 -13.32 4.57 -6.28
CA ASP A 68 -13.62 3.27 -5.69
C ASP A 68 -12.33 2.51 -5.34
N GLU A 69 -11.36 2.46 -6.26
CA GLU A 69 -10.03 1.88 -6.00
C GLU A 69 -9.31 2.61 -4.85
N PHE A 70 -9.41 3.95 -4.79
CA PHE A 70 -8.86 4.70 -3.66
C PHE A 70 -9.49 4.27 -2.33
N TYR A 71 -10.79 4.01 -2.29
CA TYR A 71 -11.43 3.52 -1.06
C TYR A 71 -11.07 2.06 -0.75
N GLU A 72 -10.93 1.20 -1.75
CA GLU A 72 -10.45 -0.18 -1.57
C GLU A 72 -9.05 -0.22 -0.93
N LEU A 73 -8.16 0.69 -1.35
CA LEU A 73 -6.82 0.84 -0.77
C LEU A 73 -6.83 1.52 0.60
N ASN A 74 -7.93 2.17 1.00
CA ASN A 74 -8.06 2.93 2.24
C ASN A 74 -9.38 2.63 2.97
N PRO A 75 -9.60 1.39 3.43
CA PRO A 75 -10.90 0.94 3.96
C PRO A 75 -11.39 1.72 5.20
N GLY A 76 -10.50 2.40 5.93
CA GLY A 76 -10.88 3.28 7.04
C GLY A 76 -11.64 4.54 6.64
N LEU A 77 -11.74 4.85 5.34
CA LEU A 77 -12.55 5.95 4.80
C LEU A 77 -14.01 5.56 4.57
N GLU A 78 -14.38 4.30 4.78
CA GLU A 78 -15.77 3.79 4.75
C GLU A 78 -16.55 4.18 3.46
N ASN A 79 -15.83 4.34 2.35
CA ASN A 79 -16.36 4.73 1.03
C ASN A 79 -17.09 6.09 1.00
N ASP A 80 -16.89 6.97 1.99
CA ASP A 80 -17.61 8.26 2.06
C ASP A 80 -16.73 9.48 2.33
N CYS A 81 -15.41 9.28 2.50
CA CYS A 81 -14.41 10.33 2.74
C CYS A 81 -14.66 11.20 3.99
N LYS A 82 -15.63 10.87 4.86
CA LYS A 82 -15.94 11.73 6.03
C LYS A 82 -14.87 11.67 7.11
N ASN A 83 -14.15 10.55 7.17
CA ASN A 83 -13.07 10.32 8.13
C ASN A 83 -11.69 10.73 7.58
N VAL A 84 -11.65 11.52 6.49
CA VAL A 84 -10.39 12.05 5.96
C VAL A 84 -9.75 12.97 7.00
N GLN A 85 -8.44 12.81 7.22
CA GLN A 85 -7.66 13.57 8.18
C GLN A 85 -6.60 14.37 7.43
N PRO A 86 -6.27 15.60 7.88
CA PRO A 86 -5.19 16.37 7.29
C PRO A 86 -3.82 15.78 7.64
N GLU A 87 -2.84 16.07 6.79
CA GLU A 87 -1.41 15.72 6.99
C GLU A 87 -1.11 14.23 7.25
N ILE A 88 -1.98 13.31 6.83
CA ILE A 88 -1.70 11.86 6.86
C ILE A 88 -1.58 11.29 5.45
N LYS A 89 -0.93 10.11 5.36
CA LYS A 89 -0.71 9.40 4.10
C LYS A 89 -1.87 8.45 3.80
N TYR A 90 -2.37 8.50 2.57
CA TYR A 90 -3.35 7.57 2.00
C TYR A 90 -2.70 6.74 0.90
N CYS A 91 -3.07 5.46 0.81
CA CYS A 91 -2.53 4.59 -0.21
C CYS A 91 -3.12 4.90 -1.59
N VAL A 92 -2.27 5.00 -2.60
CA VAL A 92 -2.66 5.33 -3.99
C VAL A 92 -2.11 4.31 -4.99
N GLU A 93 -1.25 3.41 -4.55
CA GLU A 93 -0.85 2.23 -5.30
C GLU A 93 -0.62 1.10 -4.30
N GLY A 94 -1.22 -0.05 -4.55
CA GLY A 94 -1.12 -1.20 -3.67
C GLY A 94 -2.10 -2.28 -4.08
N PHE A 95 -2.28 -3.25 -3.19
CA PHE A 95 -3.26 -4.32 -3.38
C PHE A 95 -3.60 -4.92 -2.03
N GLN A 96 -4.76 -5.57 -1.94
CA GLN A 96 -5.06 -6.40 -0.79
C GLN A 96 -4.16 -7.65 -0.82
N GLU A 97 -3.39 -7.86 0.24
CA GLU A 97 -2.47 -8.98 0.34
C GLU A 97 -3.26 -10.30 0.30
N PRO A 98 -3.02 -11.18 -0.67
CA PRO A 98 -3.67 -12.48 -0.71
C PRO A 98 -3.10 -13.40 0.38
N LEU A 99 -3.82 -14.48 0.69
CA LEU A 99 -3.25 -15.55 1.48
C LEU A 99 -2.11 -16.20 0.68
N ARG A 100 -0.87 -16.14 1.18
CA ARG A 100 0.29 -16.75 0.52
C ARG A 100 0.47 -18.20 0.96
N ALA A 101 0.73 -19.09 0.00
CA ALA A 101 0.95 -20.51 0.20
C ALA A 101 2.36 -20.83 0.73
N HIS A 102 2.78 -20.24 1.85
CA HIS A 102 4.12 -20.46 2.42
C HIS A 102 4.40 -21.91 2.84
N ASN A 103 3.35 -22.72 3.06
CA ASN A 103 3.44 -24.16 3.31
C ASN A 103 3.43 -25.00 2.02
N GLY A 104 3.44 -24.37 0.85
CA GLY A 104 3.38 -25.00 -0.46
C GLY A 104 2.00 -25.54 -0.85
N LYS A 105 0.93 -25.24 -0.10
CA LYS A 105 -0.45 -25.66 -0.40
C LYS A 105 -1.29 -24.48 -0.89
N CYS A 106 -1.96 -24.65 -2.02
CA CYS A 106 -2.59 -23.55 -2.75
C CYS A 106 -4.00 -23.90 -3.26
N GLY A 107 -4.70 -22.90 -3.79
CA GLY A 107 -5.99 -23.06 -4.44
C GLY A 107 -7.19 -23.24 -3.50
N PRO A 108 -8.36 -23.62 -4.03
CA PRO A 108 -9.64 -23.63 -3.31
C PRO A 108 -9.65 -24.45 -2.02
N ASP A 109 -8.96 -25.59 -2.02
CA ASP A 109 -8.90 -26.50 -0.86
C ASP A 109 -8.04 -25.93 0.29
N ASN A 110 -7.29 -24.85 0.02
CA ASN A 110 -6.37 -24.22 0.96
C ASN A 110 -6.71 -22.75 1.20
N GLY A 111 -8.01 -22.43 1.22
CA GLY A 111 -8.48 -21.07 1.49
C GLY A 111 -8.14 -20.08 0.38
N ASN A 112 -8.05 -20.56 -0.87
CA ASN A 112 -7.57 -19.80 -2.03
C ASN A 112 -6.17 -19.21 -1.81
N ALA A 113 -5.30 -19.92 -1.08
CA ALA A 113 -3.91 -19.51 -0.94
C ALA A 113 -3.20 -19.51 -2.30
N THR A 114 -2.42 -18.47 -2.56
CA THR A 114 -1.70 -18.30 -3.82
C THR A 114 -0.20 -18.56 -3.70
N CYS A 115 0.35 -19.19 -4.74
CA CYS A 115 1.78 -19.44 -4.89
C CYS A 115 2.55 -18.21 -5.36
N VAL A 116 1.86 -17.22 -5.95
CA VAL A 116 2.46 -15.98 -6.42
C VAL A 116 3.27 -15.36 -5.28
N GLY A 117 4.50 -14.92 -5.57
CA GLY A 117 5.41 -14.29 -4.61
C GLY A 117 5.99 -15.21 -3.54
N THR A 118 5.86 -16.54 -3.67
CA THR A 118 6.60 -17.53 -2.85
C THR A 118 7.83 -18.05 -3.60
N ASP A 119 8.47 -19.15 -3.13
CA ASP A 119 9.60 -19.76 -3.86
C ASP A 119 9.18 -20.45 -5.16
N LYS A 120 7.90 -20.83 -5.27
CA LYS A 120 7.27 -21.55 -6.39
C LYS A 120 6.06 -20.76 -6.83
N GLN A 121 5.94 -20.40 -8.11
CA GLN A 121 4.94 -19.42 -8.54
C GLN A 121 3.63 -20.02 -9.04
N CYS A 122 3.65 -21.26 -9.55
CA CYS A 122 2.45 -21.88 -10.09
C CYS A 122 1.72 -22.73 -9.05
N CYS A 123 0.40 -22.58 -8.98
CA CYS A 123 -0.46 -23.51 -8.26
C CYS A 123 -0.94 -24.63 -9.18
N ASN A 124 -0.49 -25.86 -8.97
CA ASN A 124 -0.90 -27.01 -9.79
C ASN A 124 -2.33 -27.43 -9.44
N LYS A 125 -3.23 -27.45 -10.45
CA LYS A 125 -4.66 -27.75 -10.31
C LYS A 125 -4.98 -29.21 -9.95
N ASN A 126 -4.04 -30.13 -10.17
CA ASN A 126 -4.22 -31.55 -9.90
C ASN A 126 -3.78 -31.93 -8.48
N THR A 127 -2.77 -31.24 -7.94
CA THR A 127 -2.15 -31.56 -6.65
C THR A 127 -2.42 -30.53 -5.56
N TRP A 128 -2.89 -29.33 -5.92
CA TRP A 128 -3.06 -28.17 -5.04
C TRP A 128 -1.78 -27.82 -4.27
N THR A 129 -0.65 -27.95 -4.96
CA THR A 129 0.67 -27.60 -4.43
C THR A 129 1.36 -26.59 -5.31
N CYS A 130 2.18 -25.75 -4.68
CA CYS A 130 3.04 -24.84 -5.42
C CYS A 130 4.19 -25.61 -6.08
N GLY A 131 4.45 -25.32 -7.35
CA GLY A 131 5.52 -25.94 -8.12
C GLY A 131 5.97 -25.04 -9.28
N ASP A 132 7.12 -25.38 -9.86
CA ASP A 132 7.66 -24.76 -11.10
C ASP A 132 8.20 -25.83 -12.06
N SER A 133 7.77 -27.08 -11.93
CA SER A 133 8.18 -28.11 -12.88
C SER A 133 7.47 -27.90 -14.22
N GLU A 134 7.96 -28.52 -15.29
CA GLU A 134 7.29 -28.47 -16.60
C GLU A 134 5.83 -28.98 -16.53
N ASP A 135 5.54 -29.97 -15.66
CA ASP A 135 4.17 -30.43 -15.44
C ASP A 135 3.30 -29.35 -14.77
N ASP A 136 3.84 -28.64 -13.77
CA ASP A 136 3.14 -27.54 -13.09
C ASP A 136 2.88 -26.38 -14.07
N CYS A 137 3.90 -26.01 -14.84
CA CYS A 137 3.96 -24.79 -15.64
C CYS A 137 3.29 -24.87 -17.01
N THR A 138 2.76 -26.03 -17.40
CA THR A 138 2.07 -26.22 -18.68
C THR A 138 0.56 -26.19 -18.50
N VAL A 139 -0.13 -27.28 -18.79
CA VAL A 139 -1.60 -27.33 -18.77
C VAL A 139 -2.18 -27.40 -17.36
N ASN A 140 -1.35 -27.64 -16.34
CA ASN A 140 -1.81 -27.84 -14.97
C ASN A 140 -1.76 -26.59 -14.10
N CYS A 141 -1.23 -25.47 -14.59
CA CYS A 141 -1.20 -24.25 -13.80
C CYS A 141 -2.61 -23.67 -13.66
N PHE A 142 -3.16 -23.70 -12.44
CA PHE A 142 -4.45 -23.10 -12.11
C PHE A 142 -4.36 -21.58 -12.06
N GLU A 143 -3.34 -21.09 -11.35
CA GLU A 143 -3.06 -19.67 -11.15
C GLU A 143 -1.57 -19.43 -10.93
N GLY A 144 -1.19 -18.16 -10.95
CA GLY A 144 0.19 -17.72 -10.93
C GLY A 144 0.83 -17.80 -12.31
N ASN A 145 2.15 -17.64 -12.36
CA ASN A 145 2.90 -17.75 -13.59
C ASN A 145 4.27 -18.32 -13.29
N CYS A 146 4.69 -19.34 -14.01
CA CYS A 146 6.04 -19.84 -13.85
C CYS A 146 7.07 -18.80 -14.28
N SER A 147 8.11 -18.69 -13.47
CA SER A 147 9.28 -17.83 -13.71
C SER A 147 10.35 -18.54 -14.51
#